data_AF-A0A520MAL4-F1
#
_entry.id   AF-A0A520MAL4-F1
#
_cell.length_a   1.000
_cell.length_b   1.000
_cell.length_c   1.000
_cell.angle_alpha   90.00
_cell.angle_beta   90.00
_cell.angle_gamma   90.00
#
_symmetry.space_group_name_H-M   'P 1'
#
loop_
_entity.id
_entity.type
_entity.pdbx_description
1 polymer ?
#
loop_
_entity_poly.entity_id
_entity_poly.type
_entity_poly.pdbx_seq_one_letter_code
_entity_poly.pdbx_strand_id
1 'polypeptide(L)'
;KLTGFEKHRLKKEDFRDDSVDSAELTSAEAGVALYHFQADPNGSGDVGQVFVRFQEMATGNMVERSWAIPYEHEALRLEQSKPSMQLAAIAGMFAEKIRSSPIGETIDLEEMRTLSSRLRNSYGKNKRVSELISMIEKASQLSQ
;
A
#
# COMPACT_ATOMS: atom_id res chain seq x y z
N LYS A 1 -8.15 -5.37 -1.93
CA LYS A 1 -7.52 -5.93 -0.73
C LYS A 1 -6.63 -4.88 -0.07
N LEU A 2 -6.66 -4.79 1.26
CA LEU A 2 -5.74 -3.97 2.06
C LEU A 2 -4.47 -4.76 2.37
N THR A 3 -3.31 -4.13 2.21
CA THR A 3 -2.00 -4.69 2.52
C THR A 3 -1.18 -3.73 3.39
N GLY A 4 -0.54 -4.25 4.44
CA GLY A 4 0.35 -3.53 5.35
C GLY A 4 -0.32 -2.94 6.59
N PHE A 5 -1.64 -3.07 6.73
CA PHE A 5 -2.41 -2.52 7.85
C PHE A 5 -3.51 -3.49 8.35
N GLU A 6 -3.45 -4.76 7.97
CA GLU A 6 -4.51 -5.75 8.20
C GLU A 6 -4.72 -6.05 9.69
N LYS A 7 -3.63 -6.11 10.47
CA LYS A 7 -3.69 -6.37 11.92
C LYS A 7 -4.33 -5.23 12.72
N HIS A 8 -4.38 -4.04 12.12
CA HIS A 8 -4.91 -2.81 12.69
C HIS A 8 -6.24 -2.41 12.03
N ARG A 9 -6.84 -3.32 11.25
CA ARG A 9 -8.07 -3.04 10.52
C ARG A 9 -9.26 -3.06 11.49
N LEU A 10 -9.87 -1.89 11.66
CA LEU A 10 -11.15 -1.75 12.33
C LEU A 10 -12.28 -2.34 11.48
N LYS A 11 -13.32 -2.81 12.17
CA LYS A 11 -14.59 -3.07 11.50
C LYS A 11 -15.22 -1.74 11.11
N LYS A 12 -16.03 -1.77 10.05
CA LYS A 12 -16.69 -0.56 9.55
C LYS A 12 -17.65 0.05 10.57
N GLU A 13 -18.35 -0.80 11.33
CA GLU A 13 -19.26 -0.40 12.41
C GLU A 13 -18.53 0.34 13.54
N ASP A 14 -17.29 -0.06 13.85
CA ASP A 14 -16.50 0.51 14.95
C ASP A 14 -15.83 1.84 14.57
N PHE A 15 -15.87 2.26 13.29
CA PHE A 15 -15.12 3.44 12.81
C PHE A 15 -15.46 4.76 13.52
N ARG A 16 -16.67 4.88 14.08
CA ARG A 16 -17.13 6.05 14.84
C ARG A 16 -17.37 5.76 16.32
N ASP A 17 -16.94 4.59 16.79
CA ASP A 17 -17.00 4.24 18.20
C ASP A 17 -15.66 4.62 18.85
N ASP A 18 -15.65 5.78 19.51
CA ASP A 18 -14.45 6.30 20.17
C ASP A 18 -14.05 5.46 21.41
N SER A 19 -14.83 4.43 21.79
CA SER A 19 -14.48 3.47 22.86
C SER A 19 -13.69 2.24 22.37
N VAL A 20 -13.60 2.04 21.05
CA VAL A 20 -12.86 0.93 20.45
C VAL A 20 -11.42 1.36 20.19
N ASP A 21 -10.48 0.63 20.79
CA ASP A 21 -9.04 0.81 20.55
C ASP A 21 -8.73 0.60 19.06
N SER A 22 -8.55 1.72 18.40
CA SER A 22 -8.17 1.86 17.00
C SER A 22 -6.69 2.12 17.01
N ALA A 23 -5.90 1.35 16.25
CA ALA A 23 -4.43 1.44 16.24
C ALA A 23 -3.94 2.91 16.28
N GLU A 24 -3.61 3.36 17.50
CA GLU A 24 -3.29 4.76 17.75
C GLU A 24 -1.95 5.03 17.06
N LEU A 25 -1.99 5.85 16.00
CA LEU A 25 -0.78 6.39 15.41
C LEU A 25 -0.48 7.69 16.14
N THR A 26 0.61 7.70 16.89
CA THR A 26 1.08 8.94 17.51
C THR A 26 1.53 9.93 16.43
N SER A 27 1.61 11.23 16.77
CA SER A 27 2.08 12.27 15.83
C SER A 27 3.50 12.04 15.27
N ALA A 28 4.28 11.15 15.90
CA ALA A 28 5.62 10.75 15.46
C ALA A 28 5.62 9.55 14.50
N GLU A 29 4.47 8.93 14.25
CA GLU A 29 4.34 7.71 13.46
C GLU A 29 3.60 7.97 12.15
N ALA A 30 4.08 7.34 11.08
CA ALA A 30 3.42 7.35 9.78
C ALA A 30 3.03 5.93 9.41
N GLY A 31 1.73 5.71 9.21
CA GLY A 31 1.19 4.48 8.63
C GLY A 31 1.10 4.59 7.10
N VAL A 32 1.42 3.51 6.39
CA VAL A 32 1.14 3.39 4.95
C VAL A 32 0.23 2.18 4.76
N ALA A 33 -0.96 2.44 4.23
CA ALA A 33 -1.90 1.41 3.80
C ALA A 33 -1.89 1.34 2.27
N LEU A 34 -1.63 0.16 1.71
CA LEU A 34 -1.73 -0.06 0.28
C LEU A 34 -3.03 -0.80 -0.04
N TYR A 35 -3.78 -0.29 -1.03
CA TYR A 35 -4.97 -0.94 -1.54
C TYR A 35 -4.74 -1.41 -2.97
N HIS A 36 -5.03 -2.67 -3.22
CA HIS A 36 -5.12 -3.23 -4.57
C HIS A 36 -6.59 -3.47 -4.90
N PHE A 37 -7.08 -2.93 -6.01
CA PHE A 37 -8.44 -3.15 -6.49
C PHE A 37 -8.44 -3.33 -8.01
N GLN A 38 -9.51 -3.94 -8.51
CA GLN A 38 -9.81 -4.02 -9.93
C GLN A 38 -11.07 -3.20 -10.16
N ALA A 39 -10.99 -2.19 -11.03
CA ALA A 39 -12.16 -1.39 -11.38
C ALA A 39 -13.18 -2.25 -12.15
N ASP A 40 -14.46 -2.06 -11.87
CA ASP A 40 -15.53 -2.65 -12.69
C ASP A 40 -15.55 -1.92 -14.04
N PRO A 41 -15.34 -2.61 -15.18
CA PRO A 41 -15.37 -1.98 -16.49
C PRO A 41 -16.73 -1.37 -16.87
N ASN A 42 -17.82 -1.80 -16.22
CA ASN A 42 -19.16 -1.22 -16.39
C ASN A 42 -19.52 -0.23 -15.28
N GLY A 43 -18.59 0.05 -14.36
CA GLY A 43 -18.78 0.96 -13.24
C GLY A 43 -18.78 2.43 -13.66
N SER A 44 -19.25 3.29 -12.75
CA SER A 44 -19.24 4.74 -12.92
C SER A 44 -18.93 5.44 -11.61
N GLY A 45 -18.20 6.55 -11.66
CA GLY A 45 -17.86 7.38 -10.49
C GLY A 45 -16.47 7.09 -9.91
N ASP A 46 -16.27 7.51 -8.66
CA ASP A 46 -15.02 7.34 -7.94
C ASP A 46 -14.73 5.88 -7.60
N VAL A 47 -13.46 5.47 -7.57
CA VAL A 47 -13.06 4.10 -7.19
C VAL A 47 -13.16 3.85 -5.69
N GLY A 48 -13.29 4.91 -4.89
CA GLY A 48 -13.52 4.78 -3.47
C GLY A 48 -13.48 6.11 -2.72
N GLN A 49 -13.55 6.01 -1.39
CA GLN A 49 -13.42 7.14 -0.47
C GLN A 49 -12.60 6.71 0.73
N VAL A 50 -11.66 7.57 1.14
CA VAL A 50 -10.89 7.39 2.37
C VAL A 50 -11.48 8.29 3.44
N PHE A 51 -11.68 7.73 4.62
CA PHE A 51 -12.02 8.46 5.82
C PHE A 51 -10.88 8.31 6.82
N VAL A 52 -10.45 9.40 7.43
CA VAL A 52 -9.45 9.41 8.50
C VAL A 52 -10.05 10.14 9.68
N ARG A 53 -10.09 9.46 10.82
CA ARG A 53 -10.57 10.01 12.09
C ARG A 53 -9.40 10.06 13.07
N PHE A 54 -9.20 11.20 13.73
CA PHE A 54 -8.10 11.39 14.67
C PHE A 54 -8.47 12.42 15.74
N GLN A 55 -7.83 12.35 16.90
CA GLN A 55 -7.98 13.36 17.94
C GLN A 55 -7.03 14.53 17.70
N GLU A 56 -7.54 15.76 17.70
CA GLU A 56 -6.72 16.95 17.62
C GLU A 56 -6.09 17.25 18.99
N MET A 57 -4.75 17.20 19.07
CA MET A 57 -4.01 17.37 20.33
C MET A 57 -4.24 18.72 21.02
N ALA A 58 -4.54 19.78 20.25
CA ALA A 58 -4.73 21.12 20.79
C ALA A 58 -6.08 21.30 21.50
N THR A 59 -7.13 20.63 21.02
CA THR A 59 -8.51 20.82 21.50
C THR A 59 -9.09 19.57 22.17
N GLY A 60 -8.46 18.41 21.97
CA GLY A 60 -8.99 17.11 22.37
C GLY A 60 -10.17 16.63 21.51
N ASN A 61 -10.57 17.37 20.48
CA ASN A 61 -11.72 17.04 19.66
C ASN A 61 -11.41 15.91 18.68
N MET A 62 -12.37 15.01 18.48
CA MET A 62 -12.33 14.06 17.38
C MET A 62 -12.67 14.75 16.06
N VAL A 63 -11.76 14.67 15.09
CA VAL A 63 -11.91 15.23 13.75
C VAL A 63 -11.98 14.10 12.75
N GLU A 64 -12.95 14.16 11.84
CA GLU A 64 -13.06 13.28 10.69
C GLU A 64 -12.76 14.06 9.41
N ARG A 65 -11.89 13.51 8.56
CA ARG A 65 -11.62 14.02 7.22
C ARG A 65 -11.92 12.94 6.19
N SER A 66 -12.35 13.36 5.01
CA SER A 66 -12.59 12.43 3.91
C SER A 66 -12.05 12.94 2.59
N TRP A 67 -11.64 12.01 1.74
CA TRP A 67 -11.13 12.28 0.40
C TRP A 67 -11.69 11.23 -0.56
N ALA A 68 -12.19 11.69 -1.70
CA ALA A 68 -12.51 10.81 -2.82
C ALA A 68 -11.23 10.23 -3.43
N ILE A 69 -11.30 8.98 -3.88
CA ILE A 69 -10.31 8.38 -4.76
C ILE A 69 -10.94 8.34 -6.14
N PRO A 70 -10.64 9.32 -7.02
CA PRO A 70 -11.29 9.38 -8.32
C PRO A 70 -10.89 8.21 -9.20
N TYR A 71 -11.78 7.82 -10.11
CA TYR A 71 -11.38 6.96 -11.22
C TYR A 71 -10.58 7.78 -12.23
N GLU A 72 -9.36 7.35 -12.49
CA GLU A 72 -8.49 7.96 -13.51
C GLU A 72 -8.39 7.01 -14.71
N HIS A 73 -9.07 7.36 -15.82
CA HIS A 73 -9.07 6.53 -17.03
C HIS A 73 -7.68 6.39 -17.67
N GLU A 74 -6.79 7.35 -17.42
CA GLU A 74 -5.40 7.40 -17.87
C GLU A 74 -4.43 7.33 -16.68
N ALA A 75 -4.74 6.50 -15.68
CA ALA A 75 -3.83 6.26 -14.58
C ALA A 75 -2.45 5.82 -15.10
N LEU A 76 -1.40 6.45 -14.56
CA LEU A 76 -0.02 6.11 -14.91
C LEU A 76 0.23 4.63 -14.61
N ARG A 77 0.93 3.96 -15.54
CA ARG A 77 1.43 2.61 -15.26
C ARG A 77 2.41 2.67 -14.09
N LEU A 78 2.58 1.56 -13.37
CA LEU A 78 3.41 1.53 -12.17
C LEU A 78 4.84 2.05 -12.46
N GLU A 79 5.40 1.69 -13.62
CA GLU A 79 6.75 2.09 -14.06
C GLU A 79 6.90 3.60 -14.28
N GLN A 80 5.79 4.30 -14.49
CA GLN A 80 5.72 5.74 -14.74
C GLN A 80 5.34 6.52 -13.46
N SER A 81 4.90 5.82 -12.41
CA SER A 81 4.56 6.44 -11.12
C SER A 81 5.79 6.98 -10.39
N LYS A 82 5.57 7.80 -9.35
CA LYS A 82 6.65 8.34 -8.50
C LYS A 82 7.46 7.19 -7.88
N PRO A 83 8.80 7.34 -7.67
CA PRO A 83 9.62 6.30 -7.06
C PRO A 83 9.09 5.77 -5.71
N SER A 84 8.44 6.62 -4.91
CA SER A 84 7.83 6.21 -3.64
C SER A 84 6.64 5.26 -3.83
N MET A 85 5.84 5.49 -4.87
CA MET A 85 4.71 4.62 -5.22
C MET A 85 5.22 3.27 -5.76
N GLN A 86 6.25 3.30 -6.61
CA GLN A 86 6.93 2.09 -7.08
C GLN A 86 7.45 1.26 -5.91
N LEU A 87 8.14 1.91 -4.96
CA LEU A 87 8.66 1.22 -3.76
C LEU A 87 7.54 0.59 -2.93
N ALA A 88 6.48 1.33 -2.65
CA ALA A 88 5.34 0.84 -1.88
C ALA A 88 4.66 -0.35 -2.56
N ALA A 89 4.40 -0.24 -3.87
CA ALA A 89 3.77 -1.29 -4.65
C ALA A 89 4.64 -2.55 -4.70
N ILE A 90 5.94 -2.42 -5.02
CA ILE A 90 6.87 -3.56 -5.10
C ILE A 90 7.00 -4.25 -3.75
N ALA A 91 7.15 -3.49 -2.65
CA ALA A 91 7.22 -4.06 -1.31
C ALA A 91 5.92 -4.81 -0.94
N GLY A 92 4.75 -4.21 -1.22
CA GLY A 92 3.46 -4.82 -0.95
C GLY A 92 3.22 -6.09 -1.77
N MET A 93 3.46 -6.03 -3.08
CA MET A 93 3.35 -7.17 -3.99
C MET A 93 4.30 -8.30 -3.61
N PHE A 94 5.56 -7.99 -3.30
CA PHE A 94 6.52 -9.03 -2.88
C PHE A 94 6.11 -9.69 -1.55
N ALA A 95 5.57 -8.91 -0.61
CA ALA A 95 5.03 -9.45 0.63
C ALA A 95 3.83 -10.38 0.38
N GLU A 96 2.93 -10.02 -0.54
CA GLU A 96 1.82 -10.88 -0.96
C GLU A 96 2.28 -12.17 -1.65
N LYS A 97 3.37 -12.10 -2.44
CA LYS A 97 4.01 -13.25 -3.08
C LYS A 97 4.61 -14.22 -2.06
N ILE A 98 5.41 -13.73 -1.11
CA ILE A 98 6.02 -14.58 -0.07
C ILE A 98 4.95 -15.22 0.83
N ARG A 99 3.85 -14.51 1.09
CA ARG A 99 2.73 -15.06 1.85
C ARG A 99 1.89 -16.10 1.10
N SER A 100 2.19 -16.36 -0.19
CA SER A 100 1.37 -17.21 -1.06
C SER A 100 -0.11 -16.84 -1.01
N SER A 101 -0.40 -15.54 -1.00
CA SER A 101 -1.77 -15.05 -1.04
C SER A 101 -2.36 -15.21 -2.46
N PRO A 102 -3.69 -15.18 -2.63
CA PRO A 102 -4.30 -15.24 -3.97
C PRO A 102 -3.79 -14.16 -4.94
N ILE A 103 -3.47 -12.96 -4.42
CA ILE A 103 -2.82 -11.90 -5.23
C ILE A 103 -1.37 -12.28 -5.53
N GLY A 104 -0.65 -12.80 -4.53
CA GLY A 104 0.70 -13.34 -4.64
C GLY A 104 0.88 -14.35 -5.76
N GLU A 105 -0.10 -15.23 -5.97
CA GLU A 105 -0.06 -16.23 -7.04
C GLU A 105 -0.02 -15.61 -8.44
N THR A 106 -0.67 -14.46 -8.63
CA THR A 106 -0.71 -13.75 -9.91
C THR A 106 0.57 -12.95 -10.22
N ILE A 107 1.47 -12.82 -9.25
CA ILE A 107 2.67 -12.00 -9.39
C ILE A 107 3.79 -12.81 -10.03
N ASP A 108 4.31 -12.31 -11.15
CA ASP A 108 5.52 -12.79 -11.81
C ASP A 108 6.79 -12.22 -11.14
N LEU A 109 7.69 -13.10 -10.70
CA LEU A 109 8.92 -12.72 -10.02
C LEU A 109 9.98 -12.12 -10.96
N GLU A 110 10.02 -12.53 -12.23
CA GLU A 110 10.94 -11.96 -13.21
C GLU A 110 10.51 -10.54 -13.63
N GLU A 111 9.19 -10.32 -13.78
CA GLU A 111 8.65 -8.98 -14.00
C GLU A 111 8.95 -8.09 -12.77
N MET A 112 8.73 -8.59 -11.56
CA MET A 112 9.02 -7.87 -10.32
C MET A 112 10.51 -7.55 -10.18
N ARG A 113 11.40 -8.47 -10.56
CA ARG A 113 12.86 -8.22 -10.60
C ARG A 113 13.20 -7.09 -11.56
N THR A 114 12.57 -7.04 -12.73
CA THR A 114 12.76 -5.97 -13.71
C THR A 114 12.30 -4.62 -13.15
N LEU A 115 11.14 -4.58 -12.51
CA LEU A 115 10.60 -3.38 -11.87
C LEU A 115 11.46 -2.90 -10.70
N SER A 116 11.94 -3.81 -9.85
CA SER A 116 12.74 -3.47 -8.67
C SER A 116 14.12 -2.91 -9.02
N SER A 117 14.70 -3.28 -10.16
CA SER A 117 15.97 -2.71 -10.65
C SER A 117 15.91 -1.18 -10.79
N ARG A 118 14.74 -0.63 -11.15
CA ARG A 118 14.54 0.82 -11.32
C ARG A 118 14.59 1.58 -9.99
N LEU A 119 14.20 0.93 -8.89
CA LEU A 119 14.30 1.53 -7.55
C LEU A 119 15.75 1.86 -7.19
N ARG A 120 16.73 1.13 -7.72
CA ARG A 120 18.15 1.38 -7.49
C ARG A 120 18.58 2.77 -7.96
N ASN A 121 17.98 3.28 -9.04
CA ASN A 121 18.28 4.61 -9.56
C ASN A 121 17.84 5.73 -8.59
N SER A 122 16.71 5.52 -7.90
CA SER A 122 16.14 6.52 -6.98
C SER A 122 16.60 6.34 -5.53
N TYR A 123 16.90 5.10 -5.13
CA TYR A 123 17.13 4.71 -3.74
C TYR A 123 18.43 3.93 -3.53
N GLY A 124 19.40 3.99 -4.45
CA GLY A 124 20.63 3.18 -4.39
C GLY A 124 21.49 3.36 -3.15
N LYS A 125 21.32 4.45 -2.38
CA LYS A 125 21.99 4.68 -1.09
C LYS A 125 21.20 4.17 0.12
N ASN A 126 19.93 3.79 -0.06
CA ASN A 126 19.08 3.29 1.00
C ASN A 126 19.31 1.79 1.21
N LYS A 127 19.84 1.43 2.38
CA LYS A 127 20.18 0.04 2.73
C LYS A 127 18.96 -0.89 2.70
N ARG A 128 17.83 -0.47 3.27
CA ARG A 128 16.60 -1.28 3.32
C ARG A 128 16.02 -1.54 1.93
N VAL A 129 16.05 -0.53 1.06
CA VAL A 129 15.59 -0.71 -0.34
C VAL A 129 16.54 -1.65 -1.09
N SER A 130 17.85 -1.53 -0.85
CA SER A 130 18.84 -2.44 -1.45
C SER A 130 18.67 -3.90 -0.99
N GLU A 131 18.35 -4.11 0.29
CA GLU A 131 17.99 -5.41 0.84
C GLU A 131 16.71 -5.97 0.20
N LEU A 132 15.66 -5.15 0.05
CA LEU A 132 14.43 -5.56 -0.65
C LEU A 132 14.70 -6.02 -2.07
N ILE A 133 15.45 -5.26 -2.86
CA ILE A 133 15.81 -5.62 -4.23
C ILE A 133 16.58 -6.96 -4.24
N SER A 134 17.52 -7.14 -3.31
CA SER A 134 18.30 -8.37 -3.20
C SER A 134 17.45 -9.59 -2.83
N MET A 135 16.42 -9.41 -1.99
CA MET A 135 15.47 -10.48 -1.67
C MET A 135 14.62 -10.87 -2.87
N ILE A 136 14.16 -9.91 -3.66
CA ILE A 136 13.40 -10.14 -4.90
C ILE A 136 14.26 -10.91 -5.91
N GLU A 137 15.51 -10.48 -6.12
CA GLU A 137 16.45 -11.15 -7.03
C GLU A 137 16.66 -12.62 -6.62
N LYS A 138 16.87 -12.90 -5.33
CA LYS A 138 17.02 -14.27 -4.81
C LYS A 138 15.74 -15.10 -4.97
N ALA A 139 14.58 -14.53 -4.67
CA ALA A 139 13.31 -15.24 -4.82
C ALA A 139 13.07 -15.65 -6.27
N SER A 140 13.36 -14.76 -7.23
CA SER A 140 13.26 -15.04 -8.67
C SER A 140 14.14 -16.21 -9.10
N GLN A 141 15.39 -16.28 -8.59
CA GLN A 141 16.33 -17.36 -8.89
C GLN A 141 15.88 -18.71 -8.32
N LEU A 142 15.21 -18.72 -7.17
CA LEU A 142 14.72 -19.95 -6.52
C LEU A 142 13.43 -20.49 -7.16
N SER A 143 12.72 -19.66 -7.91
CA SER A 143 11.48 -20.05 -8.61
C SER A 143 11.71 -20.57 -10.04
N GLN A 144 12.96 -20.61 -10.50
CA GLN A 144 13.38 -21.24 -11.76
C GLN A 144 13.61 -22.73 -11.56
#